data_AF-A0A2S6RE86-F1
#
_entry.id   AF-A0A2S6RE86-F1
#
_cell.length_a   1.000
_cell.length_b   1.000
_cell.length_c   1.000
_cell.angle_alpha   90.00
_cell.angle_beta   90.00
_cell.angle_gamma   90.00
#
_symmetry.space_group_name_H-M   'P 1'
#
loop_
_entity.id
_entity.type
_entity.pdbx_description
1 polymer ?
#
loop_
_entity_poly.entity_id
_entity_poly.type
_entity_poly.pdbx_seq_one_letter_code
_entity_poly.pdbx_strand_id
1 'polypeptide(L)'
;MIYVLTSLNKTLVVGLILTLCFFGYYFSLGNDFDVYFLQVIFRYIHVFAGIVWIGLLYYFNFVQIPNMPKIPDEQKPAIGKVIAPAALWYFRWGAMITLISGIILAHLNGYLLSALQLGINESNPKNTAIGIGMWLAIIMWFNVWFVIWPNQKKALGIIEVSADQKATSAKTAMLFSRTNTLLSIPMLFAMVSAQNIW
;
A
#
# COMPACT_ATOMS: atom_id res chain seq x y z
N MET A 1 -8.70 13.50 26.85
CA MET A 1 -8.77 13.55 25.37
C MET A 1 -7.65 14.40 24.77
N ILE A 2 -7.53 15.69 25.13
CA ILE A 2 -6.49 16.60 24.60
C ILE A 2 -5.07 16.03 24.74
N TYR A 3 -4.70 15.51 25.92
CA TYR A 3 -3.37 14.91 26.17
C TYR A 3 -3.04 13.66 25.32
N VAL A 4 -4.07 12.94 24.85
CA VAL A 4 -3.90 11.77 23.98
C VAL A 4 -3.70 12.26 22.54
N LEU A 5 -4.56 13.16 22.07
CA LEU A 5 -4.60 13.61 20.68
C LEU A 5 -3.42 14.50 20.27
N THR A 6 -2.74 15.17 21.21
CA THR A 6 -1.53 15.94 20.91
C THR A 6 -0.28 15.09 20.69
N SER A 7 -0.33 13.80 21.01
CA SER A 7 0.76 12.84 20.79
C SER A 7 0.32 11.73 19.85
N LEU A 8 0.97 11.63 18.69
CA LEU A 8 0.69 10.55 17.73
C LEU A 8 0.83 9.17 18.39
N ASN A 9 1.89 8.94 19.16
CA ASN A 9 2.12 7.66 19.84
C ASN A 9 0.97 7.30 20.80
N LYS A 10 0.51 8.26 21.61
CA LYS A 10 -0.62 8.01 22.53
C LYS A 10 -1.92 7.78 21.77
N THR A 11 -2.15 8.53 20.70
CA THR A 11 -3.31 8.33 19.81
C THR A 11 -3.32 6.92 19.24
N LEU A 12 -2.18 6.44 18.75
CA LEU A 12 -2.03 5.07 18.22
C LEU A 12 -2.24 4.01 19.30
N VAL A 13 -1.68 4.20 20.50
CA VAL A 13 -1.87 3.27 21.63
C VAL A 13 -3.33 3.18 22.04
N VAL A 14 -4.02 4.32 22.16
CA VAL A 14 -5.45 4.33 22.51
C VAL A 14 -6.27 3.67 21.40
N GLY A 15 -5.98 3.95 20.12
CA GLY A 15 -6.60 3.26 18.99
C GLY A 15 -6.42 1.74 19.06
N LEU A 16 -5.22 1.26 19.38
CA LEU A 16 -4.94 -0.16 19.56
C LEU A 16 -5.72 -0.76 20.73
N ILE A 17 -5.77 -0.07 21.88
CA ILE A 17 -6.54 -0.52 23.04
C ILE A 17 -8.03 -0.69 22.67
N LEU A 18 -8.60 0.29 21.95
CA LEU A 18 -9.99 0.21 21.49
C LEU A 18 -10.22 -1.00 20.57
N THR A 19 -9.28 -1.30 19.67
CA THR A 19 -9.33 -2.51 18.84
C THR A 19 -9.25 -3.78 19.69
N LEU A 20 -8.40 -3.81 20.72
CA LEU A 20 -8.27 -4.97 21.63
C LEU A 20 -9.52 -5.17 22.49
N CYS A 21 -10.25 -4.11 22.85
CA CYS A 21 -11.55 -4.24 23.51
C CYS A 21 -12.55 -5.00 22.64
N PHE A 22 -12.51 -4.82 21.31
CA PHE A 22 -13.34 -5.61 20.40
C PHE A 22 -12.95 -7.09 20.40
N PHE A 23 -11.66 -7.41 20.54
CA PHE A 23 -11.21 -8.81 20.66
C PHE A 23 -11.69 -9.41 21.98
N GLY A 24 -11.59 -8.65 23.08
CA GLY A 24 -12.14 -9.05 24.38
C GLY A 24 -13.65 -9.33 24.31
N TYR A 25 -14.41 -8.47 23.62
CA TYR A 25 -15.83 -8.71 23.35
C TYR A 25 -16.05 -9.99 22.54
N TYR A 26 -15.32 -10.18 21.43
CA TYR A 26 -15.43 -11.36 20.60
C TYR A 26 -15.20 -12.67 21.38
N PHE A 27 -14.15 -12.74 22.22
CA PHE A 27 -13.87 -13.91 23.05
C PHE A 27 -14.85 -14.06 24.23
N SER A 28 -15.40 -12.97 24.75
CA SER A 28 -16.41 -13.04 25.83
C SER A 28 -17.70 -13.73 25.41
N LEU A 29 -17.97 -13.80 24.11
CA LEU A 29 -19.09 -14.55 23.54
C LEU A 29 -18.81 -16.06 23.41
N GLY A 30 -17.63 -16.52 23.84
CA GLY A 30 -17.22 -17.92 23.72
C GLY A 30 -16.67 -18.30 22.34
N ASN A 31 -16.33 -17.33 21.49
CA ASN A 31 -15.64 -17.61 20.23
C ASN A 31 -14.17 -17.96 20.48
N ASP A 32 -13.57 -18.73 19.56
CA ASP A 32 -12.19 -19.20 19.65
C ASP A 32 -11.21 -18.37 18.82
N PHE A 33 -9.91 -18.51 19.12
CA PHE A 33 -8.84 -18.04 18.25
C PHE A 33 -8.59 -19.08 17.14
N ASP A 34 -9.38 -19.01 16.08
CA ASP A 34 -9.34 -19.96 14.96
C ASP A 34 -8.89 -19.33 13.63
N VAL A 35 -9.01 -20.10 12.54
CA VAL A 35 -8.64 -19.63 11.20
C VAL A 35 -9.51 -18.45 10.73
N TYR A 36 -10.79 -18.38 11.13
CA TYR A 36 -11.69 -17.30 10.74
C TYR A 36 -11.31 -16.00 11.45
N PHE A 37 -10.94 -16.09 12.73
CA PHE A 37 -10.38 -14.95 13.45
C PHE A 37 -9.10 -14.44 12.76
N LEU A 38 -8.18 -15.34 12.41
CA LEU A 38 -6.96 -14.98 11.68
C LEU A 38 -7.24 -14.33 10.31
N GLN A 39 -8.23 -14.83 9.56
CA GLN A 39 -8.65 -14.20 8.29
C GLN A 39 -9.08 -12.74 8.51
N VAL A 40 -9.81 -12.44 9.58
CA VAL A 40 -10.23 -11.06 9.90
C VAL A 40 -9.02 -10.19 10.24
N ILE A 41 -8.08 -10.70 11.05
CA ILE A 41 -6.86 -9.96 11.43
C ILE A 41 -6.02 -9.64 10.20
N PHE A 42 -5.73 -10.62 9.35
CA PHE A 42 -4.94 -10.40 8.14
C PHE A 42 -5.66 -9.51 7.12
N ARG A 43 -6.99 -9.59 7.03
CA ARG A 43 -7.79 -8.67 6.20
C ARG A 43 -7.71 -7.24 6.72
N TYR A 44 -7.82 -7.04 8.04
CA TYR A 44 -7.67 -5.72 8.65
C TYR A 44 -6.28 -5.13 8.38
N ILE A 45 -5.22 -5.91 8.59
CA ILE A 45 -3.83 -5.50 8.29
C ILE A 45 -3.67 -5.17 6.81
N HIS A 46 -4.20 -6.02 5.93
CA HIS A 46 -4.12 -5.84 4.48
C HIS A 46 -4.79 -4.55 4.02
N VAL A 47 -6.01 -4.28 4.49
CA VAL A 47 -6.76 -3.06 4.17
C VAL A 47 -6.03 -1.84 4.70
N PHE A 48 -5.57 -1.87 5.96
CA PHE A 48 -4.83 -0.75 6.55
C PHE A 48 -3.54 -0.45 5.77
N ALA A 49 -2.73 -1.47 5.47
CA ALA A 49 -1.51 -1.31 4.69
C ALA A 49 -1.79 -0.84 3.26
N GLY A 50 -2.88 -1.33 2.65
CA GLY A 50 -3.35 -0.91 1.34
C GLY A 50 -3.73 0.57 1.31
N ILE A 51 -4.39 1.07 2.36
CA ILE A 51 -4.70 2.50 2.53
C ILE A 51 -3.40 3.32 2.61
N VAL A 52 -2.42 2.89 3.40
CA VAL A 52 -1.12 3.58 3.49
C VAL A 52 -0.42 3.59 2.13
N TRP A 53 -0.39 2.45 1.44
CA TRP A 53 0.28 2.32 0.15
C TRP A 53 -0.40 3.16 -0.95
N ILE A 54 -1.67 2.88 -1.24
CA ILE A 54 -2.39 3.52 -2.35
C ILE A 54 -2.73 4.96 -2.01
N GLY A 55 -3.01 5.28 -0.74
CA GLY A 55 -3.20 6.65 -0.29
C GLY A 55 -1.96 7.52 -0.53
N LEU A 56 -0.76 7.02 -0.22
CA LEU A 56 0.48 7.74 -0.51
C LEU A 56 0.78 7.81 -2.00
N LEU A 57 0.48 6.76 -2.77
CA LEU A 57 0.55 6.79 -4.23
C LEU A 57 -0.26 7.96 -4.81
N TYR A 58 -1.48 8.13 -4.32
CA TYR A 58 -2.39 9.19 -4.75
C TYR A 58 -1.93 10.55 -4.25
N TYR A 59 -1.49 10.66 -2.99
CA TYR A 59 -0.87 11.88 -2.49
C TYR A 59 0.29 12.34 -3.40
N PHE A 60 1.18 11.43 -3.82
CA PHE A 60 2.28 11.81 -4.71
C PHE A 60 1.80 12.30 -6.07
N ASN A 61 0.88 11.59 -6.72
CA ASN A 61 0.50 11.87 -8.11
C ASN A 61 -0.55 12.97 -8.26
N PHE A 62 -1.46 13.13 -7.30
CA PHE A 62 -2.52 14.13 -7.35
C PHE A 62 -2.20 15.41 -6.57
N VAL A 63 -1.37 15.32 -5.52
CA VAL A 63 -1.08 16.46 -4.64
C VAL A 63 0.36 16.93 -4.78
N GLN A 64 1.34 16.10 -4.41
CA GLN A 64 2.73 16.57 -4.32
C GLN A 64 3.31 16.95 -5.68
N ILE A 65 3.37 16.02 -6.64
CA ILE A 65 4.05 16.23 -7.93
C ILE A 65 3.45 17.40 -8.72
N PRO A 66 2.11 17.55 -8.86
CA PRO A 66 1.53 18.67 -9.61
C PRO A 66 1.75 20.05 -8.96
N ASN A 67 2.00 20.10 -7.65
CA ASN A 67 2.24 21.36 -6.94
C ASN A 67 3.72 21.71 -6.81
N MET A 68 4.66 20.76 -6.99
CA MET A 68 6.10 21.05 -6.95
C MET A 68 6.56 22.20 -7.86
N PRO A 69 6.07 22.34 -9.12
CA PRO A 69 6.47 23.47 -9.98
C PRO A 69 5.98 24.83 -9.49
N LYS A 70 4.97 24.88 -8.63
CA LYS A 70 4.36 26.12 -8.10
C LYS A 70 5.12 26.69 -6.89
N ILE A 71 6.09 25.95 -6.37
CA ILE A 71 6.84 26.30 -5.16
C ILE A 71 8.13 27.02 -5.58
N PRO A 72 8.53 28.14 -4.95
CA PRO A 72 9.82 28.79 -5.18
C PRO A 72 10.99 27.81 -5.03
N ASP A 73 12.02 27.95 -5.87
CA ASP A 73 13.14 26.99 -5.91
C ASP A 73 13.85 26.87 -4.55
N GLU A 74 13.98 27.96 -3.80
CA GLU A 74 14.57 27.96 -2.46
C GLU A 74 13.78 27.14 -1.43
N GLN A 75 12.48 26.91 -1.65
CA GLN A 75 11.60 26.17 -0.72
C GLN A 75 11.43 24.69 -1.07
N LYS A 76 11.69 24.30 -2.34
CA LYS A 76 11.59 22.90 -2.80
C LYS A 76 12.38 21.89 -1.95
N PRO A 77 13.58 22.22 -1.39
CA PRO A 77 14.31 21.29 -0.53
C PRO A 77 13.55 20.85 0.72
N ALA A 78 12.63 21.65 1.28
CA ALA A 78 11.83 21.24 2.44
C ALA A 78 10.99 20.00 2.11
N ILE A 79 10.41 19.93 0.90
CA ILE A 79 9.69 18.74 0.45
C ILE A 79 10.66 17.65 0.03
N GLY A 80 11.61 17.96 -0.84
CA GLY A 80 12.50 16.96 -1.45
C GLY A 80 13.45 16.28 -0.46
N LYS A 81 13.90 16.98 0.59
CA LYS A 81 14.86 16.45 1.56
C LYS A 81 14.24 15.98 2.88
N VAL A 82 13.02 16.42 3.21
CA VAL A 82 12.39 16.10 4.50
C VAL A 82 11.11 15.29 4.32
N ILE A 83 10.11 15.84 3.63
CA ILE A 83 8.77 15.22 3.53
C ILE A 83 8.77 14.01 2.61
N ALA A 84 9.31 14.15 1.40
CA ALA A 84 9.27 13.09 0.39
C ALA A 84 10.01 11.82 0.81
N PRO A 85 11.22 11.87 1.41
CA PRO A 85 11.89 10.67 1.92
C PRO A 85 11.08 9.95 3.01
N ALA A 86 10.47 10.69 3.93
CA ALA A 86 9.62 10.12 4.97
C ALA A 86 8.37 9.44 4.39
N ALA A 87 7.65 10.12 3.49
CA ALA A 87 6.49 9.56 2.81
C ALA A 87 6.87 8.32 1.96
N LEU A 88 8.02 8.33 1.30
CA LEU A 88 8.53 7.18 0.54
C LEU A 88 8.91 5.99 1.41
N TRP A 89 9.24 6.19 2.69
CA TRP A 89 9.38 5.09 3.64
C TRP A 89 8.04 4.36 3.76
N TYR A 90 6.98 5.09 4.12
CA TYR A 90 5.65 4.51 4.38
C TYR A 90 5.04 3.91 3.13
N PHE A 91 5.24 4.55 1.98
CA PHE A 91 4.80 4.02 0.70
C PHE A 91 5.40 2.64 0.39
N ARG A 92 6.73 2.47 0.58
CA ARG A 92 7.43 1.20 0.26
C ARG A 92 7.00 0.07 1.18
N TRP A 93 6.97 0.34 2.48
CA TRP A 93 6.62 -0.67 3.47
C TRP A 93 5.12 -0.94 3.54
N GLY A 94 4.29 0.07 3.29
CA GLY A 94 2.86 -0.13 3.03
C GLY A 94 2.65 -1.11 1.88
N ALA A 95 3.38 -0.95 0.77
CA ALA A 95 3.32 -1.89 -0.35
C ALA A 95 3.75 -3.32 0.05
N MET A 96 4.87 -3.44 0.78
CA MET A 96 5.38 -4.73 1.23
C MET A 96 4.41 -5.45 2.17
N ILE A 97 3.88 -4.74 3.18
CA ILE A 97 2.93 -5.30 4.14
C ILE A 97 1.63 -5.67 3.43
N THR A 98 1.14 -4.86 2.50
CA THR A 98 -0.05 -5.18 1.70
C THR A 98 0.15 -6.48 0.93
N LEU A 99 1.29 -6.65 0.25
CA LEU A 99 1.58 -7.88 -0.49
C LEU A 99 1.61 -9.11 0.42
N ILE A 100 2.41 -9.05 1.50
CA ILE A 100 2.59 -10.19 2.41
C ILE A 100 1.27 -10.56 3.08
N SER A 101 0.56 -9.59 3.65
CA SER A 101 -0.73 -9.82 4.29
C SER A 101 -1.79 -10.32 3.31
N GLY A 102 -1.75 -9.86 2.04
CA GLY A 102 -2.66 -10.31 0.99
C GLY A 102 -2.43 -11.76 0.57
N ILE A 103 -1.17 -12.17 0.45
CA ILE A 103 -0.80 -13.57 0.18
C ILE A 103 -1.24 -14.47 1.34
N ILE A 104 -0.96 -14.07 2.59
CA ILE A 104 -1.39 -14.82 3.77
C ILE A 104 -2.92 -14.90 3.82
N LEU A 105 -3.62 -13.80 3.59
CA LEU A 105 -5.08 -13.77 3.57
C LEU A 105 -5.63 -14.71 2.48
N ALA A 106 -5.10 -14.66 1.26
CA ALA A 106 -5.51 -15.53 0.17
C ALA A 106 -5.26 -17.02 0.48
N HIS A 107 -4.15 -17.32 1.18
CA HIS A 107 -3.86 -18.68 1.65
C HIS A 107 -4.88 -19.13 2.71
N LEU A 108 -5.14 -18.29 3.71
CA LEU A 108 -6.11 -18.59 4.78
C LEU A 108 -7.54 -18.76 4.25
N ASN A 109 -7.89 -18.09 3.15
CA ASN A 109 -9.20 -18.23 2.49
C ASN A 109 -9.22 -19.36 1.44
N GLY A 110 -8.12 -20.09 1.24
CA GLY A 110 -8.06 -21.26 0.37
C GLY A 110 -8.02 -20.98 -1.14
N TYR A 111 -7.98 -19.71 -1.57
CA TYR A 111 -8.03 -19.36 -2.99
C TYR A 111 -6.68 -18.94 -3.59
N LEU A 112 -5.57 -18.92 -2.82
CA LEU A 112 -4.28 -18.39 -3.29
C LEU A 112 -3.81 -18.99 -4.63
N LEU A 113 -3.75 -20.32 -4.73
CA LEU A 113 -3.24 -20.98 -5.94
C LEU A 113 -4.18 -20.73 -7.13
N SER A 114 -5.48 -20.92 -6.92
CA SER A 114 -6.52 -20.68 -7.93
C SER A 114 -6.49 -19.24 -8.44
N ALA A 115 -6.36 -18.25 -7.55
CA ALA A 115 -6.27 -16.84 -7.91
C ALA A 115 -4.98 -16.49 -8.68
N LEU A 116 -3.82 -17.02 -8.27
CA LEU A 116 -2.56 -16.81 -9.00
C LEU A 116 -2.60 -17.46 -10.40
N GLN A 117 -3.36 -18.53 -10.57
CA GLN A 117 -3.66 -19.18 -11.85
C GLN A 117 -4.86 -18.56 -12.57
N LEU A 118 -5.37 -17.41 -12.11
CA LEU A 118 -6.51 -16.70 -12.71
C LEU A 118 -7.78 -17.55 -12.82
N GLY A 119 -7.98 -18.51 -11.92
CA GLY A 119 -9.14 -19.39 -11.89
C GLY A 119 -9.20 -20.41 -13.03
N ILE A 120 -8.12 -20.56 -13.83
CA ILE A 120 -8.10 -21.39 -15.05
C ILE A 120 -8.48 -22.85 -14.76
N ASN A 121 -7.99 -23.41 -13.65
CA ASN A 121 -8.20 -24.82 -13.33
C ASN A 121 -9.58 -25.13 -12.73
N GLU A 122 -10.27 -24.12 -12.21
CA GLU A 122 -11.52 -24.29 -11.45
C GLU A 122 -12.72 -23.57 -12.10
N SER A 123 -12.49 -22.79 -13.17
CA SER A 123 -13.50 -21.94 -13.82
C SER A 123 -14.31 -21.09 -12.83
N ASN A 124 -13.62 -20.52 -11.82
CA ASN A 124 -14.24 -19.73 -10.77
C ASN A 124 -14.08 -18.22 -11.03
N PRO A 125 -15.15 -17.50 -11.43
CA PRO A 125 -15.08 -16.07 -11.78
C PRO A 125 -14.58 -15.18 -10.64
N LYS A 126 -14.88 -15.56 -9.38
CA LYS A 126 -14.39 -14.88 -8.19
C LYS A 126 -12.87 -14.93 -8.10
N ASN A 127 -12.31 -16.13 -8.29
CA ASN A 127 -10.87 -16.37 -8.22
C ASN A 127 -10.14 -15.72 -9.40
N THR A 128 -10.76 -15.66 -10.57
CA THR A 128 -10.26 -14.87 -11.71
C THR A 128 -10.22 -13.38 -11.38
N ALA A 129 -11.31 -12.81 -10.87
CA ALA A 129 -11.39 -11.38 -10.55
C ALA A 129 -10.38 -10.97 -9.46
N ILE A 130 -10.31 -11.70 -8.33
CA ILE A 130 -9.34 -11.41 -7.28
C ILE A 130 -7.90 -11.62 -7.79
N GLY A 131 -7.67 -12.64 -8.63
CA GLY A 131 -6.39 -12.95 -9.25
C GLY A 131 -5.88 -11.82 -10.15
N ILE A 132 -6.74 -11.22 -10.97
CA ILE A 132 -6.40 -10.02 -11.77
C ILE A 132 -5.94 -8.89 -10.85
N GLY A 133 -6.69 -8.61 -9.79
CA GLY A 133 -6.30 -7.61 -8.79
C GLY A 133 -4.94 -7.92 -8.16
N MET A 134 -4.71 -9.16 -7.74
CA MET A 134 -3.46 -9.61 -7.14
C MET A 134 -2.26 -9.42 -8.07
N TRP A 135 -2.37 -9.80 -9.34
CA TRP A 135 -1.27 -9.63 -10.31
C TRP A 135 -0.93 -8.17 -10.59
N LEU A 136 -1.95 -7.31 -10.75
CA LEU A 136 -1.73 -5.88 -10.89
C LEU A 136 -1.03 -5.30 -9.66
N ALA A 137 -1.44 -5.70 -8.45
CA ALA A 137 -0.78 -5.30 -7.22
C ALA A 137 0.67 -5.81 -7.13
N ILE A 138 0.96 -7.06 -7.52
CA ILE A 138 2.33 -7.61 -7.54
C ILE A 138 3.23 -6.81 -8.48
N ILE A 139 2.75 -6.49 -9.70
CA ILE A 139 3.48 -5.66 -10.67
C ILE A 139 3.74 -4.27 -10.07
N MET A 140 2.73 -3.67 -9.46
CA MET A 140 2.87 -2.36 -8.82
C MET A 140 3.88 -2.40 -7.66
N TRP A 141 3.82 -3.42 -6.80
CA TRP A 141 4.78 -3.62 -5.71
C TRP A 141 6.20 -3.76 -6.25
N PHE A 142 6.39 -4.52 -7.33
CA PHE A 142 7.68 -4.67 -7.99
C PHE A 142 8.19 -3.30 -8.47
N ASN A 143 7.34 -2.51 -9.13
CA ASN A 143 7.68 -1.16 -9.55
C ASN A 143 8.11 -0.29 -8.35
N VAL A 144 7.44 -0.39 -7.19
CA VAL A 144 7.81 0.36 -5.98
C VAL A 144 9.24 0.06 -5.53
N TRP A 145 9.57 -1.22 -5.38
CA TRP A 145 10.83 -1.64 -4.76
C TRP A 145 12.01 -1.65 -5.72
N PHE A 146 11.80 -2.04 -6.97
CA PHE A 146 12.87 -2.29 -7.93
C PHE A 146 13.05 -1.18 -8.96
N VAL A 147 12.05 -0.32 -9.17
CA VAL A 147 12.14 0.78 -10.15
C VAL A 147 12.06 2.14 -9.46
N ILE A 148 10.98 2.43 -8.76
CA ILE A 148 10.72 3.74 -8.14
C ILE A 148 11.76 4.02 -7.06
N TRP A 149 11.97 3.12 -6.11
CA TRP A 149 12.88 3.37 -4.98
C TRP A 149 14.35 3.60 -5.40
N PRO A 150 14.98 2.76 -6.24
CA PRO A 150 16.35 3.01 -6.69
C PRO A 150 16.52 4.34 -7.42
N ASN A 151 15.54 4.72 -8.24
CA ASN A 151 15.55 5.99 -8.96
C ASN A 151 15.27 7.19 -8.04
N GLN A 152 14.39 7.05 -7.04
CA GLN A 152 14.13 8.07 -6.03
C GLN A 152 15.37 8.36 -5.18
N LYS A 153 16.16 7.33 -4.80
CA LYS A 153 17.42 7.54 -4.08
C LYS A 153 18.36 8.48 -4.85
N LYS A 154 18.49 8.29 -6.17
CA LYS A 154 19.29 9.16 -7.05
C LYS A 154 18.66 10.54 -7.21
N ALA A 155 17.36 10.60 -7.50
CA ALA A 155 16.61 11.84 -7.73
C ALA A 155 16.62 12.78 -6.52
N LEU A 156 16.53 12.23 -5.31
CA LEU A 156 16.52 12.98 -4.05
C LEU A 156 17.93 13.30 -3.53
N GLY A 157 18.98 12.79 -4.19
CA GLY A 157 20.36 13.00 -3.75
C GLY A 157 20.74 12.20 -2.51
N ILE A 158 20.04 11.10 -2.21
CA ILE A 158 20.46 10.12 -1.19
C ILE A 158 21.70 9.38 -1.69
N ILE A 159 21.78 9.16 -3.00
CA ILE A 159 22.97 8.68 -3.70
C ILE A 159 23.40 9.81 -4.64
N GLU A 160 24.66 10.24 -4.52
CA GLU A 160 25.24 11.24 -5.41
C GLU A 160 25.45 10.67 -6.81
N VAL A 161 24.97 11.40 -7.82
CA VAL A 161 25.05 11.07 -9.24
C VAL A 161 25.17 12.37 -10.04
N SER A 162 25.52 12.29 -11.33
CA SER A 162 25.58 13.47 -12.20
C SER A 162 24.20 14.14 -12.34
N ALA A 163 24.19 15.43 -12.72
CA ALA A 163 22.95 16.18 -12.93
C ALA A 163 22.01 15.50 -13.95
N ASP A 164 22.55 15.00 -15.06
CA ASP A 164 21.79 14.31 -16.10
C ASP A 164 21.18 12.99 -15.60
N GLN A 165 21.93 12.24 -14.80
CA GLN A 165 21.44 11.00 -14.19
C GLN A 165 20.35 11.28 -13.16
N LYS A 166 20.47 12.38 -12.40
CA LYS A 166 19.46 12.81 -11.44
C LYS A 166 18.14 13.15 -12.14
N ALA A 167 18.19 13.94 -13.20
CA ALA A 167 17.01 14.31 -14.00
C ALA A 167 16.34 13.08 -14.64
N THR A 168 17.14 12.20 -15.24
CA THR A 168 16.64 10.95 -15.86
C THR A 168 16.00 10.03 -14.81
N SER A 169 16.63 9.87 -13.64
CA SER A 169 16.09 9.05 -12.55
C SER A 169 14.77 9.62 -12.01
N ALA A 170 14.68 10.94 -11.84
CA ALA A 170 13.45 11.60 -11.42
C ALA A 170 12.31 11.36 -12.41
N LYS A 171 12.58 11.45 -13.72
CA LYS A 171 11.61 11.16 -14.78
C LYS A 171 11.15 9.70 -14.73
N THR A 172 12.06 8.74 -14.62
CA THR A 172 11.74 7.30 -14.52
C THR A 172 10.87 7.01 -13.30
N ALA A 173 11.24 7.53 -12.13
CA ALA A 173 10.46 7.36 -10.90
C ALA A 173 9.04 7.92 -11.04
N MET A 174 8.89 9.09 -11.68
CA MET A 174 7.59 9.72 -11.94
C MET A 174 6.74 8.88 -12.90
N LEU A 175 7.31 8.40 -14.01
CA LEU A 175 6.57 7.60 -14.99
C LEU A 175 6.04 6.30 -14.36
N PHE A 176 6.87 5.58 -13.62
CA PHE A 176 6.43 4.35 -12.94
C PHE A 176 5.44 4.62 -11.79
N SER A 177 5.54 5.77 -11.12
CA SER A 177 4.52 6.20 -10.15
C SER A 177 3.16 6.43 -10.82
N ARG A 178 3.14 7.01 -12.02
CA ARG A 178 1.91 7.17 -12.82
C ARG A 178 1.41 5.84 -13.39
N THR A 179 2.29 4.94 -13.82
CA THR A 179 1.93 3.57 -14.19
C THR A 179 1.24 2.87 -13.02
N ASN A 180 1.79 2.95 -11.81
CA ASN A 180 1.13 2.39 -10.63
C ASN A 180 -0.22 3.04 -10.35
N THR A 181 -0.35 4.36 -10.56
CA THR A 181 -1.63 5.05 -10.40
C THR A 181 -2.66 4.51 -11.41
N LEU A 182 -2.28 4.36 -12.68
CA LEU A 182 -3.13 3.78 -13.71
C LEU A 182 -3.55 2.34 -13.34
N LEU A 183 -2.61 1.49 -12.95
CA LEU A 183 -2.88 0.09 -12.60
C LEU A 183 -3.71 -0.06 -11.32
N SER A 184 -3.58 0.88 -10.38
CA SER A 184 -4.33 0.85 -9.12
C SER A 184 -5.84 0.90 -9.32
N ILE A 185 -6.31 1.57 -10.38
CA ILE A 185 -7.74 1.77 -10.66
C ILE A 185 -8.42 0.43 -10.98
N PRO A 186 -8.04 -0.31 -12.04
CA PRO A 186 -8.62 -1.62 -12.33
C PRO A 186 -8.26 -2.65 -11.25
N MET A 187 -7.10 -2.53 -10.59
CA MET A 187 -6.73 -3.41 -9.48
C MET A 187 -7.76 -3.32 -8.34
N LEU A 188 -8.06 -2.11 -7.86
CA LEU A 188 -9.04 -1.90 -6.78
C LEU A 188 -10.42 -2.38 -7.21
N PHE A 189 -10.85 -2.06 -8.43
CA PHE A 189 -12.14 -2.52 -8.95
C PHE A 189 -12.23 -4.05 -9.01
N ALA A 190 -11.18 -4.74 -9.45
CA ALA A 190 -11.14 -6.20 -9.51
C ALA A 190 -11.24 -6.83 -8.11
N MET A 191 -10.52 -6.30 -7.12
CA MET A 191 -10.59 -6.81 -5.74
C MET A 191 -11.94 -6.54 -5.08
N VAL A 192 -12.53 -5.36 -5.29
CA VAL A 192 -13.86 -5.00 -4.77
C VAL A 192 -14.94 -5.86 -5.42
N SER A 193 -14.90 -6.04 -6.74
CA SER A 193 -15.89 -6.85 -7.46
C SER A 193 -15.82 -8.33 -7.06
N ALA A 194 -14.61 -8.88 -6.87
CA ALA A 194 -14.44 -10.25 -6.37
C ALA A 194 -15.09 -10.50 -5.00
N GLN A 195 -15.20 -9.48 -4.14
CA GLN A 195 -15.78 -9.63 -2.81
C GLN A 195 -17.30 -9.39 -2.78
N ASN A 196 -17.85 -8.63 -3.74
CA ASN A 196 -19.22 -8.11 -3.67
C ASN A 196 -20.15 -8.57 -4.80
N ILE A 197 -19.61 -8.99 -5.95
CA ILE A 197 -20.40 -9.49 -7.08
C ILE A 197 -20.43 -11.02 -7.09
N TRP A 198 -19.33 -11.64 -6.68
CA TRP A 198 -19.12 -13.09 -6.69
C TRP A 198 -18.93 -13.63 -5.27
#